data_AF-A0A1V6TN76-F1
#
_entry.id   AF-A0A1V6TN76-F1
#
_cell.length_a   1.000
_cell.length_b   1.000
_cell.length_c   1.000
_cell.angle_alpha   90.00
_cell.angle_beta   90.00
_cell.angle_gamma   90.00
#
_symmetry.space_group_name_H-M   'P 1'
#
loop_
_entity.id
_entity.type
_entity.pdbx_description
1 polymer ?
#
loop_
_entity_poly.entity_id
_entity_poly.type
_entity_poly.pdbx_seq_one_letter_code
_entity_poly.pdbx_strand_id
1 'polypeptide(L)' 'MIEKKLAQDPGYTMQSPENVWINYTVSEDYLEVNYVSPRTGVDRFKASLDRAVEIVKDIVQAGHQT' A
#
# COMPACT_ATOMS: atom_id res chain seq x y z
N MET A 1 -8.51 -17.75 -12.43
CA MET A 1 -7.95 -16.83 -11.44
C MET A 1 -8.11 -17.48 -10.07
N ILE A 2 -7.03 -17.75 -9.36
CA ILE A 2 -7.11 -18.19 -7.96
C ILE A 2 -6.99 -16.90 -7.15
N GLU A 3 -8.11 -16.43 -6.60
CA GLU A 3 -8.09 -15.39 -5.56
C GLU A 3 -7.36 -15.98 -4.35
N LYS A 4 -6.04 -15.87 -4.34
CA LYS A 4 -5.24 -16.20 -3.16
C LYS A 4 -5.39 -15.02 -2.20
N LYS A 5 -6.57 -14.94 -1.57
CA LYS A 5 -6.85 -14.00 -0.50
C LYS A 5 -5.72 -14.15 0.51
N LEU A 6 -4.87 -13.12 0.62
CA LEU A 6 -3.76 -13.11 1.56
C LEU A 6 -4.30 -13.52 2.93
N ALA A 7 -3.71 -14.56 3.51
CA ALA A 7 -4.11 -15.07 4.81
C ALA A 7 -3.98 -13.92 5.81
N GLN A 8 -5.12 -13.41 6.30
CA GLN A 8 -5.13 -12.55 7.47
C GLN A 8 -4.57 -13.41 8.60
N ASP A 9 -3.48 -12.97 9.23
CA ASP A 9 -2.97 -13.62 10.43
C ASP A 9 -4.08 -13.60 11.49
N PRO A 10 -4.62 -14.77 11.89
CA PRO A 10 -5.75 -14.84 12.81
C PRO A 10 -5.42 -14.31 14.21
N GLY A 11 -4.14 -14.11 14.54
CA GLY A 11 -3.67 -13.56 15.81
C GLY A 11 -3.49 -12.04 15.83
N TYR A 12 -3.59 -11.34 14.70
CA TYR A 12 -3.36 -9.91 14.64
C TYR A 12 -4.65 -9.11 14.90
N THR A 13 -4.76 -8.54 16.09
CA THR A 13 -5.81 -7.57 16.41
C THR A 13 -5.32 -6.15 16.08
N MET A 14 -5.91 -5.53 15.06
CA MET A 14 -5.59 -4.16 14.69
C MET A 14 -6.14 -3.19 15.76
N GLN A 15 -5.28 -2.73 16.66
CA GLN A 15 -5.68 -2.04 17.89
C GLN A 15 -6.27 -0.63 17.67
N SER A 16 -5.84 0.08 16.61
CA SER A 16 -6.33 1.43 16.30
C SER A 16 -7.26 1.40 15.08
N PRO A 17 -8.39 2.14 15.11
CA PRO A 17 -9.31 2.26 13.97
C PRO A 17 -8.67 2.94 12.76
N GLU A 18 -7.57 3.65 12.95
CA GLU A 18 -6.84 4.37 11.89
C GLU A 18 -5.68 3.54 11.31
N ASN A 19 -5.35 2.39 11.91
CA ASN A 19 -4.30 1.54 11.39
C ASN A 19 -4.72 0.97 10.03
N VAL A 20 -3.74 0.86 9.15
CA VAL A 20 -3.90 0.25 7.82
C VAL A 20 -2.84 -0.83 7.70
N TRP A 21 -3.29 -2.06 7.53
CA TRP A 21 -2.44 -3.15 7.10
C TRP A 21 -2.36 -3.12 5.59
N ILE A 22 -1.14 -3.17 5.05
CA ILE A 22 -0.88 -3.29 3.62
C ILE A 22 -0.30 -4.66 3.33
N ASN A 23 -0.97 -5.41 2.48
CA ASN A 23 -0.38 -6.58 1.84
C ASN A 23 -0.08 -6.22 0.40
N TYR A 24 1.14 -6.49 -0.06
CA TYR A 24 1.52 -6.15 -1.42
C TYR A 24 2.31 -7.28 -2.07
N THR A 25 2.19 -7.36 -3.39
CA THR A 25 3.00 -8.22 -4.24
C THR A 25 3.62 -7.36 -5.33
N VAL A 26 4.95 -7.36 -5.39
CA VAL A 26 5.71 -6.67 -6.43
C VAL A 26 6.09 -7.69 -7.50
N SER A 27 5.77 -7.38 -8.75
CA SER A 27 6.27 -8.05 -9.94
C SER A 27 7.05 -7.06 -10.81
N GLU A 28 7.67 -7.54 -11.88
CA GLU A 28 8.40 -6.67 -12.82
C GLU A 28 7.48 -5.63 -13.47
N ASP A 29 6.26 -6.03 -13.83
CA ASP A 29 5.33 -5.17 -14.60
C ASP A 29 4.21 -4.53 -13.77
N TYR A 30 3.96 -5.01 -12.55
CA TYR A 30 2.86 -4.51 -11.74
C TYR A 30 3.09 -4.64 -10.24
N LEU A 31 2.39 -3.79 -9.50
CA LEU A 31 2.28 -3.81 -8.06
C LEU A 31 0.82 -4.08 -7.69
N GLU A 32 0.56 -5.19 -7.01
CA GLU A 32 -0.74 -5.47 -6.42
C GLU A 32 -0.72 -5.07 -4.94
N VAL A 33 -1.70 -4.28 -4.50
CA VAL A 33 -1.80 -3.80 -3.11
C VAL A 33 -3.20 -4.02 -2.55
N ASN A 34 -3.27 -4.64 -1.38
CA ASN A 34 -4.50 -4.84 -0.62
C ASN A 34 -4.39 -4.12 0.73
N TYR A 35 -5.40 -3.30 1.03
CA TYR A 35 -5.49 -2.54 2.27
C TYR A 35 -6.56 -3.12 3.17
N VAL A 36 -6.20 -3.39 4.43
CA VAL A 36 -7.13 -3.82 5.46
C VAL A 36 -7.15 -2.74 6.55
N SER A 37 -8.34 -2.21 6.84
CA SER A 37 -8.56 -1.27 7.95
C SER A 37 -9.89 -1.59 8.66
N PRO A 38 -10.05 -1.30 9.96
CA PRO A 38 -11.32 -1.52 10.66
C PRO A 38 -12.34 -0.43 10.29
N ARG A 39 -11.87 0.74 9.79
CA ARG A 39 -12.67 1.92 9.46
C ARG A 39 -12.08 2.67 8.24
N THR A 40 -12.25 3.98 8.18
CA THR A 40 -11.92 4.88 7.07
C THR A 40 -10.43 5.22 6.95
N GLY A 41 -9.54 4.61 7.75
CA GLY A 41 -8.10 4.89 7.72
C GLY A 41 -7.46 4.64 6.34
N VAL A 42 -8.04 3.75 5.53
CA VAL A 42 -7.53 3.41 4.19
C VAL A 42 -7.50 4.62 3.26
N ASP A 43 -8.54 5.43 3.21
CA ASP A 43 -8.64 6.49 2.20
C ASP A 43 -7.61 7.60 2.44
N ARG A 44 -7.44 7.99 3.71
CA ARG A 44 -6.41 8.95 4.11
C ARG A 44 -5.01 8.39 3.86
N PHE A 45 -4.81 7.12 4.21
CA PHE A 45 -3.53 6.45 3.99
C PHE A 45 -3.18 6.37 2.50
N LYS A 46 -4.14 5.98 1.64
CA LYS A 46 -3.96 5.94 0.18
C LYS A 46 -3.58 7.31 -0.37
N ALA A 47 -4.29 8.37 0.01
CA ALA A 47 -3.96 9.72 -0.44
C ALA A 47 -2.52 10.14 -0.04
N SER A 48 -2.08 9.80 1.16
CA SER A 48 -0.71 10.02 1.60
C SER A 48 0.31 9.17 0.83
N LEU A 49 0.01 7.91 0.56
CA LEU A 49 0.88 7.02 -0.21
C LEU A 49 1.00 7.46 -1.66
N ASP A 50 -0.09 7.84 -2.31
CA ASP A 50 -0.09 8.37 -3.69
C ASP A 50 0.79 9.62 -3.76
N ARG A 51 0.71 10.51 -2.77
CA ARG A 51 1.59 11.69 -2.71
C ARG A 51 3.07 11.30 -2.56
N ALA A 52 3.38 10.29 -1.76
CA ALA A 52 4.75 9.80 -1.61
C ALA A 52 5.28 9.19 -2.91
N VAL A 53 4.45 8.46 -3.66
CA VAL A 53 4.81 7.89 -4.97
C VAL A 53 5.19 9.00 -5.95
N GLU A 54 4.40 10.07 -6.03
CA GLU A 54 4.72 11.20 -6.92
C GLU A 54 6.06 11.86 -6.54
N ILE A 55 6.33 12.05 -5.25
CA ILE A 55 7.62 12.60 -4.78
C ILE A 55 8.79 11.71 -5.21
N VAL A 56 8.66 10.39 -5.08
CA VAL A 56 9.71 9.44 -5.48
C VAL A 56 9.93 9.47 -6.99
N LYS A 57 8.84 9.54 -7.79
CA LYS A 57 8.95 9.67 -9.25
C LYS A 57 9.70 10.94 -9.64
N ASP A 58 9.37 12.08 -9.03
CA ASP A 58 10.03 13.36 -9.30
C ASP A 58 11.54 13.27 -9.04
N ILE A 59 11.93 12.68 -7.90
CA ILE A 59 13.34 12.49 -7.53
C ILE A 59 14.06 11.58 -8.53
N VAL A 60 13.47 10.43 -8.88
CA VAL A 60 14.07 9.48 -9.81
C VAL A 60 14.20 10.10 -11.20
N GLN A 61 13.21 10.83 -11.68
CA GLN A 61 13.26 11.52 -12.98
C GLN A 61 14.33 12.61 -13.01
N ALA A 62 14.44 13.41 -11.96
CA ALA A 62 15.47 14.44 -11.85
C ALA A 62 16.89 13.84 -11.87
N GLY A 63 17.08 12.66 -11.25
CA GLY A 63 18.36 11.95 -11.24
C GLY A 63 18.78 11.33 -12.59
N HIS A 64 17.86 11.18 -13.55
CA HIS A 64 18.18 10.68 -14.90
C HIS A 64 18.54 11.80 -15.89
N GLN A 65 18.50 13.06 -15.48
CA GLN A 65 18.83 14.22 -16.33
C GLN A 65 20.29 14.68 -16.23
N THR A 66 21.13 13.99 -15.44
CA THR A 66 22.57 14.23 -15.29
C THR A 66 23.38 13.12 -15.95
#